data_AF-A0A1H8GI59-F1
#
_entry.id   AF-A0A1H8GI59-F1
#
_cell.length_a   1.000
_cell.length_b   1.000
_cell.length_c   1.000
_cell.angle_alpha   90.00
_cell.angle_beta   90.00
_cell.angle_gamma   90.00
#
_symmetry.space_group_name_H-M   'P 1'
#
loop_
_entity.id
_entity.type
_entity.pdbx_description
1 polymer ?
#
loop_
_entity_poly.entity_id
_entity_poly.type
_entity_poly.pdbx_seq_one_letter_code
_entity_poly.pdbx_strand_id
1 'polypeptide(L)'
;MKDYERYGIPDNLFLDTSNIDKYGHAVFYAVTDESPFDIGSADLDDASRSLWGAAEYWTALEASLLIAGLDPNHPNLYAVCEKCTRDSDGLSITTDYFWIHEFKFFAANENLFLFKRTSIYPEAPPIEWIKFYKQKIYQKSIQHDFHDMDGKKWLDYYNLELSKVDQKNFVTKQESTRKTDNLLRAFVAIAIDDYAYNPKDAKSNTPQEIADALSRYGVDFDPKTIRRWLKEGTDLLPKK
;
A
#
# COMPACT_ATOMS: atom_id res chain seq x y z
N MET A 1 -9.09 11.80 11.72
CA MET A 1 -8.95 11.33 10.33
C MET A 1 -8.02 12.30 9.66
N LYS A 2 -6.95 11.78 9.06
CA LYS A 2 -5.91 12.60 8.43
C LYS A 2 -6.39 13.10 7.08
N ASP A 3 -5.81 14.18 6.57
CA ASP A 3 -6.32 14.82 5.36
C ASP A 3 -6.22 13.92 4.13
N TYR A 4 -5.13 13.16 3.98
CA TYR A 4 -5.02 12.19 2.89
C TYR A 4 -6.02 11.04 2.97
N GLU A 5 -6.43 10.62 4.17
CA GLU A 5 -7.48 9.61 4.32
C GLU A 5 -8.83 10.14 3.84
N ARG A 6 -9.04 11.47 3.98
CA ARG A 6 -10.29 12.14 3.59
C ARG A 6 -10.34 12.48 2.12
N TYR A 7 -9.23 12.97 1.56
CA TYR A 7 -9.21 13.60 0.24
C TYR A 7 -8.46 12.78 -0.81
N GLY A 8 -7.63 11.81 -0.42
CA GLY A 8 -6.85 11.00 -1.36
C GLY A 8 -5.76 11.78 -2.08
N ILE A 9 -5.20 11.22 -3.15
CA ILE A 9 -4.30 11.95 -4.06
C ILE A 9 -5.19 12.66 -5.09
N PRO A 10 -4.95 13.94 -5.42
CA PRO A 10 -5.74 14.64 -6.44
C PRO A 10 -5.64 13.96 -7.81
N ASP A 11 -6.78 13.70 -8.46
CA ASP A 11 -6.83 13.17 -9.83
C ASP A 11 -6.60 14.28 -10.88
N ASN A 12 -7.02 15.51 -10.57
CA ASN A 12 -6.87 16.68 -11.42
C ASN A 12 -5.68 17.53 -10.97
N LEU A 13 -4.63 17.53 -11.78
CA LEU A 13 -3.40 18.26 -11.52
C LEU A 13 -3.52 19.78 -11.76
N PHE A 14 -4.41 20.16 -12.68
CA PHE A 14 -4.80 21.55 -12.94
C PHE A 14 -6.15 21.85 -12.29
N LEU A 15 -6.24 22.99 -11.60
CA LEU A 15 -7.44 23.41 -10.91
C LEU A 15 -8.22 24.40 -11.78
N ASP A 16 -9.46 24.06 -12.07
CA ASP A 16 -10.39 24.98 -12.72
C ASP A 16 -10.81 26.07 -11.72
N THR A 17 -10.53 27.32 -12.08
CA THR A 17 -10.86 28.54 -11.31
C THR A 17 -12.33 28.59 -10.88
N SER A 18 -13.24 28.02 -11.67
CA SER A 18 -14.68 28.00 -11.37
C SER A 18 -15.06 27.06 -10.21
N ASN A 19 -14.13 26.24 -9.75
CA ASN A 19 -14.35 25.20 -8.75
C ASN A 19 -13.43 25.31 -7.52
N ILE A 20 -12.74 26.45 -7.34
CA ILE A 20 -11.75 26.62 -6.27
C ILE A 20 -12.35 26.42 -4.87
N ASP A 21 -13.59 26.85 -4.67
CA ASP A 21 -14.34 26.70 -3.41
C ASP A 21 -14.60 25.23 -3.03
N LYS A 22 -14.53 24.30 -3.99
CA LYS A 22 -14.66 22.86 -3.71
C LYS A 22 -13.43 22.29 -3.00
N TYR A 23 -12.31 23.01 -3.02
CA TYR A 23 -11.05 22.62 -2.38
C TYR A 23 -10.85 23.33 -1.05
N GLY A 24 -11.87 23.37 -0.19
CA GLY A 24 -11.79 24.00 1.14
C GLY A 24 -10.76 23.42 2.12
N HIS A 25 -9.97 22.42 1.69
CA HIS A 25 -8.84 21.83 2.41
C HIS A 25 -7.47 22.26 1.85
N ALA A 26 -7.45 22.90 0.68
CA ALA A 26 -6.23 23.40 0.07
C ALA A 26 -5.75 24.67 0.80
N VAL A 27 -4.45 24.77 1.00
CA VAL A 27 -3.81 25.98 1.53
C VAL A 27 -3.37 26.82 0.34
N PHE A 28 -3.96 28.00 0.18
CA PHE A 28 -3.68 28.89 -0.94
C PHE A 28 -2.53 29.84 -0.65
N TYR A 29 -1.57 29.86 -1.56
CA TYR A 29 -0.46 30.80 -1.55
C TYR A 29 -0.56 31.70 -2.78
N ALA A 30 -0.71 33.01 -2.54
CA ALA A 30 -0.60 34.02 -3.58
C ALA A 30 0.88 34.27 -3.86
N VAL A 31 1.34 33.93 -5.07
CA VAL A 31 2.74 34.12 -5.47
C VAL A 31 2.84 35.48 -6.15
N THR A 32 3.32 36.47 -5.41
CA THR A 32 3.67 37.77 -5.96
C THR A 32 5.14 37.76 -6.36
N ASP A 33 5.41 37.63 -7.66
CA ASP A 33 6.74 37.70 -8.30
C ASP A 33 7.73 36.56 -8.01
N GLU A 34 8.75 36.49 -8.88
CA GLU A 34 9.74 35.41 -9.15
C GLU A 34 10.61 34.94 -7.96
N SER A 35 10.20 35.18 -6.71
CA SER A 35 10.91 34.67 -5.56
C SER A 35 10.90 33.13 -5.58
N PRO A 36 12.07 32.48 -5.43
CA PRO A 36 12.12 31.02 -5.33
C PRO A 36 11.25 30.57 -4.16
N PHE A 37 10.31 29.67 -4.46
CA PHE A 37 9.30 29.14 -3.55
C PHE A 37 9.93 28.55 -2.27
N ASP A 38 10.05 29.34 -1.20
CA ASP A 38 10.34 28.84 0.16
C ASP A 38 9.02 28.63 0.94
N ILE A 39 8.03 28.09 0.24
CA ILE A 39 6.73 27.77 0.82
C ILE A 39 6.87 26.36 1.39
N GLY A 40 7.34 26.28 2.64
CA GLY A 40 7.62 25.05 3.41
C GLY A 40 7.18 23.76 2.69
N SER A 41 8.14 23.13 2.02
CA SER A 41 7.90 22.02 1.11
C SER A 41 7.36 20.79 1.87
N ALA A 42 6.33 20.14 1.35
CA ALA A 42 5.91 18.82 1.85
C ALA A 42 6.89 17.69 1.51
N ASP A 43 8.10 18.03 1.08
CA ASP A 43 9.16 17.07 0.82
C ASP A 43 9.48 16.26 2.07
N LEU A 44 9.60 14.96 1.87
CA LEU A 44 9.96 14.03 2.92
C LEU A 44 11.42 14.26 3.36
N ASP A 45 11.59 14.98 4.47
CA ASP A 45 12.88 15.19 5.11
C ASP A 45 13.40 13.94 5.85
N ASP A 46 14.64 14.01 6.36
CA ASP A 46 15.28 12.86 7.02
C ASP A 46 14.62 12.50 8.35
N ALA A 47 14.08 13.48 9.07
CA ALA A 47 13.37 13.28 10.33
C ALA A 47 12.05 12.52 10.08
N SER A 48 11.28 12.95 9.10
CA SER A 48 10.01 12.34 8.68
C SER A 48 10.26 10.96 8.09
N ARG A 49 11.32 10.77 7.30
CA ARG A 49 11.72 9.44 6.80
C ARG A 49 12.04 8.48 7.95
N SER A 50 12.75 8.95 8.96
CA SER A 50 13.05 8.12 10.14
C SER A 50 11.79 7.76 10.92
N LEU A 51 10.88 8.73 11.10
CA LEU A 51 9.60 8.51 11.76
C LEU A 51 8.74 7.49 11.02
N TRP A 52 8.51 7.70 9.73
CA TRP A 52 7.71 6.81 8.90
C TRP A 52 8.38 5.46 8.68
N GLY A 53 9.71 5.40 8.71
CA GLY A 53 10.46 4.16 8.61
C GLY A 53 10.31 3.26 9.84
N ALA A 54 10.02 3.86 10.99
CA ALA A 54 9.73 3.17 12.24
C ALA A 54 8.24 2.82 12.41
N ALA A 55 7.37 3.19 11.46
CA ALA A 55 5.95 2.87 11.53
C ALA A 55 5.73 1.34 11.46
N GLU A 56 4.74 0.84 12.20
CA GLU A 56 4.39 -0.59 12.19
C GLU A 56 3.91 -1.04 10.81
N TYR A 57 3.14 -0.20 10.12
CA TYR A 57 2.64 -0.42 8.78
C TYR A 57 2.44 0.90 8.04
N TRP A 58 2.39 0.80 6.72
CA TRP A 58 1.83 1.83 5.84
C TRP A 58 0.60 1.26 5.13
N THR A 59 -0.38 2.14 4.90
CA THR A 59 -1.41 1.94 3.91
C THR A 59 -0.84 2.08 2.50
N ALA A 60 -1.54 1.56 1.49
CA ALA A 60 -1.16 1.75 0.09
C ALA A 60 -1.04 3.25 -0.30
N LEU A 61 -1.89 4.10 0.29
CA LEU A 61 -1.90 5.54 0.05
C LEU A 61 -0.68 6.23 0.69
N GLU A 62 -0.38 5.93 1.95
CA GLU A 62 0.84 6.45 2.61
C GLU A 62 2.10 5.98 1.89
N ALA A 63 2.18 4.69 1.55
CA ALA A 63 3.30 4.15 0.78
C ALA A 63 3.49 4.91 -0.54
N SER A 64 2.40 5.21 -1.26
CA SER A 64 2.49 5.95 -2.53
C SER A 64 3.01 7.38 -2.38
N LEU A 65 2.57 8.09 -1.34
CA LEU A 65 3.01 9.45 -1.04
C LEU A 65 4.48 9.46 -0.58
N LEU A 66 4.83 8.58 0.36
CA LEU A 66 6.17 8.48 0.93
C LEU A 66 7.23 8.10 -0.10
N ILE A 67 6.88 7.22 -1.04
CA ILE A 67 7.77 6.82 -2.13
C ILE A 67 7.91 7.93 -3.18
N ALA A 68 6.86 8.72 -3.40
CA ALA A 68 6.94 9.95 -4.19
C ALA A 68 7.66 11.11 -3.46
N GLY A 69 8.18 10.86 -2.25
CA GLY A 69 8.92 11.83 -1.46
C GLY A 69 8.05 12.93 -0.86
N LEU A 70 6.79 12.62 -0.54
CA LEU A 70 5.86 13.49 0.19
C LEU A 70 5.64 12.95 1.60
N ASP A 71 5.65 13.82 2.60
CA ASP A 71 5.20 13.47 3.95
C ASP A 71 3.65 13.57 4.04
N PRO A 72 2.94 12.44 4.27
CA PRO A 72 1.48 12.44 4.40
C PRO A 72 0.95 13.32 5.54
N ASN A 73 1.77 13.62 6.56
CA ASN A 73 1.35 14.46 7.69
C ASN A 73 1.71 15.94 7.51
N HIS A 74 2.33 16.32 6.38
CA HIS A 74 2.76 17.69 6.20
C HIS A 74 1.56 18.63 6.01
N PRO A 75 1.50 19.79 6.72
CA PRO A 75 0.36 20.71 6.63
C PRO A 75 0.16 21.31 5.23
N ASN A 76 1.24 21.38 4.43
CA ASN A 76 1.21 21.87 3.05
C ASN A 76 1.09 20.78 1.99
N LEU A 77 0.70 19.54 2.36
CA LEU A 77 0.57 18.45 1.38
C LEU A 77 -0.32 18.87 0.20
N TYR A 78 -1.44 19.53 0.48
CA TYR A 78 -2.40 20.04 -0.52
C TYR A 78 -2.25 21.55 -0.77
N ALA A 79 -1.02 22.07 -0.73
CA ALA A 79 -0.79 23.48 -1.03
C ALA A 79 -1.03 23.77 -2.52
N VAL A 80 -1.70 24.89 -2.78
CA VAL A 80 -2.02 25.39 -4.11
C VAL A 80 -1.35 26.73 -4.30
N CYS A 81 -0.71 26.89 -5.45
CA CYS A 81 -0.15 28.17 -5.89
C CYS A 81 -1.00 28.77 -6.99
N GLU A 82 -1.10 30.09 -6.93
CA GLU A 82 -1.67 30.93 -7.99
C GLU A 82 -0.54 31.43 -8.89
N LYS A 83 -0.62 31.14 -10.20
CA LYS A 83 0.26 31.72 -11.22
C LYS A 83 -0.51 32.74 -12.03
N CYS A 84 -0.12 34.00 -11.88
CA CYS A 84 -0.66 35.09 -12.68
C CYS A 84 0.25 35.35 -13.89
N THR A 85 -0.27 35.19 -15.09
CA THR A 85 0.42 35.65 -16.32
C THR A 85 0.03 37.10 -16.56
N ARG A 86 1.01 38.01 -16.61
CA ARG A 86 0.79 39.44 -16.86
C ARG A 86 1.23 39.83 -18.28
N ASP A 87 0.56 40.81 -18.86
CA ASP A 87 0.99 41.43 -20.13
C ASP A 87 2.17 42.39 -19.92
N SER A 88 2.61 43.02 -21.01
CA SER A 88 3.71 44.00 -20.99
C SER A 88 3.42 45.22 -20.11
N ASP A 89 2.15 45.49 -19.81
CA ASP A 89 1.71 46.61 -18.99
C ASP A 89 1.48 46.19 -17.52
N GLY A 90 1.75 44.92 -17.19
CA GLY A 90 1.60 44.37 -15.85
C GLY A 90 0.16 43.99 -15.48
N LEU A 91 -0.78 44.02 -16.44
CA LEU A 91 -2.17 43.61 -16.21
C LEU A 91 -2.28 42.09 -16.30
N SER A 92 -3.01 41.50 -15.36
CA SER A 92 -3.27 40.05 -15.30
C SER A 92 -4.08 39.60 -16.52
N ILE A 93 -3.51 38.70 -17.33
CA ILE A 93 -4.16 38.09 -18.50
C ILE A 93 -4.88 36.80 -18.09
N THR A 94 -4.16 35.90 -17.42
CA THR A 94 -4.69 34.61 -16.96
C THR A 94 -4.22 34.33 -15.55
N THR A 95 -5.07 33.63 -14.80
CA THR A 95 -4.76 33.16 -13.45
C THR A 95 -4.96 31.66 -13.44
N ASP A 96 -3.87 30.92 -13.32
CA ASP A 96 -3.88 29.47 -13.28
C ASP A 96 -3.56 29.00 -11.86
N TYR A 97 -4.31 28.02 -11.36
CA TYR A 97 -4.06 27.39 -10.06
C TYR A 97 -3.52 25.98 -10.26
N PHE A 98 -2.46 25.65 -9.52
CA PHE A 98 -1.79 24.36 -9.61
C PHE A 98 -1.35 23.89 -8.23
N TRP A 99 -1.29 22.57 -8.05
CA TRP A 99 -0.75 21.99 -6.82
C TRP A 99 0.76 22.23 -6.77
N ILE A 100 1.28 22.71 -5.63
CA ILE A 100 2.72 22.91 -5.46
C ILE A 100 3.50 21.60 -5.71
N HIS A 101 2.88 20.48 -5.35
CA HIS A 101 3.46 19.14 -5.45
C HIS A 101 2.92 18.34 -6.64
N GLU A 102 2.47 18.98 -7.72
CA GLU A 102 1.84 18.36 -8.89
C GLU A 102 2.60 17.11 -9.39
N PHE A 103 3.89 17.26 -9.70
CA PHE A 103 4.73 16.17 -10.22
C PHE A 103 4.84 14.98 -9.25
N LYS A 104 4.86 15.27 -7.94
CA LYS A 104 4.92 14.24 -6.89
C LYS A 104 3.57 13.56 -6.68
N PHE A 105 2.45 14.28 -6.82
CA PHE A 105 1.13 13.67 -6.83
C PHE A 105 0.92 12.76 -8.04
N PHE A 106 1.41 13.15 -9.22
CA PHE A 106 1.40 12.28 -10.38
C PHE A 106 2.17 10.97 -10.10
N ALA A 107 3.39 11.08 -9.60
CA ALA A 107 4.19 9.94 -9.18
C ALA A 107 3.49 9.06 -8.11
N ALA A 108 2.88 9.70 -7.11
CA ALA A 108 2.14 9.01 -6.07
C ALA A 108 0.91 8.27 -6.65
N ASN A 109 0.20 8.84 -7.62
CA ASN A 109 -0.93 8.18 -8.29
C ASN A 109 -0.50 6.93 -9.05
N GLU A 110 0.63 6.98 -9.77
CA GLU A 110 1.18 5.80 -10.44
C GLU A 110 1.55 4.71 -9.42
N ASN A 111 2.22 5.09 -8.33
CA ASN A 111 2.55 4.18 -7.23
C ASN A 111 1.31 3.56 -6.60
N LEU A 112 0.29 4.37 -6.31
CA LEU A 112 -0.97 3.93 -5.70
C LEU A 112 -1.70 2.92 -6.60
N PHE A 113 -1.71 3.17 -7.91
CA PHE A 113 -2.27 2.24 -8.89
C PHE A 113 -1.55 0.88 -8.86
N LEU A 114 -0.21 0.89 -8.77
CA LEU A 114 0.57 -0.33 -8.60
C LEU A 114 0.24 -1.04 -7.28
N PHE A 115 0.18 -0.29 -6.18
CA PHE A 115 -0.03 -0.80 -4.81
C PHE A 115 -1.43 -1.39 -4.58
N LYS A 116 -2.48 -0.76 -5.14
CA LYS A 116 -3.86 -1.28 -5.06
C LYS A 116 -4.06 -2.60 -5.82
N ARG A 117 -3.21 -2.90 -6.79
CA ARG A 117 -3.25 -4.16 -7.57
C ARG A 117 -2.40 -5.27 -6.97
N THR A 118 -1.73 -5.00 -5.86
CA THR A 118 -0.89 -5.99 -5.19
C THR A 118 -1.73 -6.92 -4.34
N SER A 119 -1.16 -8.09 -4.05
CA SER A 119 -1.68 -8.96 -3.00
C SER A 119 -1.13 -8.64 -1.62
N ILE A 120 -0.38 -7.54 -1.49
CA ILE A 120 0.11 -7.07 -0.19
C ILE A 120 -1.12 -6.55 0.57
N TYR A 121 -1.17 -6.79 1.87
CA TYR A 121 -2.28 -6.33 2.70
C TYR A 121 -2.46 -4.81 2.56
N PRO A 122 -3.70 -4.31 2.71
CA PRO A 122 -3.95 -2.86 2.66
C PRO A 122 -3.10 -2.10 3.67
N GLU A 123 -2.64 -2.77 4.73
CA GLU A 123 -1.70 -2.32 5.74
C GLU A 123 -0.54 -3.34 5.76
N ALA A 124 0.65 -2.92 5.34
CA ALA A 124 1.83 -3.77 5.35
C ALA A 124 3.03 -3.01 5.93
N PRO A 125 4.00 -3.71 6.53
CA PRO A 125 5.20 -3.07 7.05
C PRO A 125 5.89 -2.23 5.98
N PRO A 126 6.44 -1.06 6.33
CA PRO A 126 7.14 -0.18 5.39
C PRO A 126 8.13 -0.89 4.48
N ILE A 127 8.93 -1.79 5.06
CA ILE A 127 9.94 -2.57 4.34
C ILE A 127 9.35 -3.43 3.21
N GLU A 128 8.12 -3.93 3.36
CA GLU A 128 7.47 -4.76 2.33
C GLU A 128 6.99 -3.91 1.15
N TRP A 129 6.50 -2.69 1.41
CA TRP A 129 6.18 -1.74 0.35
C TRP A 129 7.42 -1.32 -0.44
N ILE A 130 8.54 -1.04 0.25
CA ILE A 130 9.79 -0.66 -0.40
C ILE A 130 10.36 -1.81 -1.25
N LYS A 131 10.34 -3.05 -0.74
CA LYS A 131 10.72 -4.24 -1.53
C LYS A 131 9.83 -4.40 -2.76
N PHE A 132 8.52 -4.22 -2.60
CA PHE A 132 7.57 -4.34 -3.69
C PHE A 132 7.79 -3.26 -4.77
N TYR A 133 7.95 -2.00 -4.36
CA TYR A 133 8.28 -0.88 -5.23
C TYR A 133 9.56 -1.18 -6.02
N LYS A 134 10.64 -1.57 -5.34
CA LYS A 134 11.90 -1.98 -5.96
C LYS A 134 11.67 -3.08 -7.00
N GLN A 135 10.94 -4.14 -6.65
CA GLN A 135 10.67 -5.23 -7.58
C GLN A 135 9.94 -4.74 -8.84
N LYS A 136 8.91 -3.90 -8.70
CA LYS A 136 8.10 -3.46 -9.85
C LYS A 136 8.79 -2.43 -10.73
N ILE A 137 9.48 -1.46 -10.12
CA ILE A 137 10.14 -0.37 -10.84
C ILE A 137 11.42 -0.86 -11.51
N TYR A 138 12.23 -1.69 -10.86
CA TYR A 138 13.48 -2.15 -11.48
C TYR A 138 13.30 -3.34 -12.44
N GLN A 139 12.21 -4.12 -12.34
CA GLN A 139 11.94 -5.20 -13.31
C GLN A 139 11.16 -4.73 -14.53
N LYS A 140 10.53 -3.54 -14.49
CA LYS A 140 9.85 -2.97 -15.65
C LYS A 140 10.53 -1.68 -16.06
N SER A 141 10.81 -1.54 -17.35
CA SER A 141 10.94 -0.22 -17.97
C SER A 141 9.61 0.50 -17.82
N ILE A 142 9.40 1.17 -16.70
CA ILE A 142 8.40 2.23 -16.63
C ILE A 142 8.99 3.36 -17.48
N GLN A 143 8.21 3.83 -18.46
CA GLN A 143 8.70 4.58 -19.61
C GLN A 143 9.09 6.04 -19.31
N HIS A 144 8.94 6.49 -18.07
CA HIS A 144 9.25 7.88 -17.72
C HIS A 144 10.61 7.98 -17.03
N ASP A 145 11.34 9.04 -17.35
CA ASP A 145 12.54 9.54 -16.66
C ASP A 145 12.17 9.97 -15.23
N PHE A 146 11.71 9.00 -14.46
CA PHE A 146 11.31 9.17 -13.08
C PHE A 146 12.55 9.59 -12.30
N HIS A 147 12.46 10.71 -11.59
CA HIS A 147 13.50 11.09 -10.64
C HIS A 147 13.45 10.13 -9.45
N ASP A 148 14.07 8.95 -9.60
CA ASP A 148 14.17 7.84 -8.63
C ASP A 148 14.92 8.23 -7.32
N MET A 149 15.17 9.52 -7.10
CA MET A 149 15.97 9.99 -5.97
C MET A 149 15.31 9.67 -4.63
N ASP A 150 13.98 9.76 -4.51
CA ASP A 150 13.31 9.57 -3.21
C ASP A 150 13.06 8.09 -2.87
N GLY A 151 12.74 7.25 -3.87
CA GLY A 151 12.69 5.79 -3.70
C GLY A 151 14.05 5.21 -3.29
N LYS A 152 15.13 5.73 -3.86
CA LYS A 152 16.50 5.36 -3.48
C LYS A 152 16.84 5.71 -2.03
N LYS A 153 16.44 6.89 -1.54
CA LYS A 153 16.66 7.28 -0.13
C LYS A 153 16.02 6.29 0.85
N TRP A 154 14.85 5.72 0.52
CA TRP A 154 14.24 4.67 1.33
C TRP A 154 15.02 3.36 1.29
N LEU A 155 15.52 2.98 0.11
CA LEU A 155 16.38 1.79 -0.02
C LEU A 155 17.66 1.93 0.81
N ASP A 156 18.29 3.09 0.77
CA ASP A 156 19.47 3.41 1.56
C ASP A 156 19.15 3.39 3.06
N TYR A 157 18.02 3.99 3.48
CA TYR A 157 17.56 3.99 4.88
C TYR A 157 17.41 2.57 5.44
N TYR A 158 16.79 1.64 4.69
CA TYR A 158 16.64 0.25 5.11
C TYR A 158 17.90 -0.61 4.89
N ASN A 159 19.01 0.00 4.47
CA ASN A 159 20.25 -0.68 4.11
C ASN A 159 20.01 -1.84 3.10
N LEU A 160 19.08 -1.61 2.15
CA LEU A 160 18.75 -2.57 1.12
C LEU A 160 19.68 -2.36 -0.07
N GLU A 161 20.72 -3.18 -0.18
CA GLU A 161 21.56 -3.16 -1.36
C GLU A 161 20.72 -3.49 -2.62
N LEU A 162 20.82 -2.62 -3.63
CA LEU A 162 20.14 -2.79 -4.91
C LEU A 162 20.42 -4.17 -5.52
N SER A 163 21.65 -4.67 -5.37
CA SER A 163 22.15 -5.95 -5.90
C SER A 163 21.82 -7.20 -5.08
N LYS A 164 21.50 -7.10 -3.77
CA LYS A 164 21.41 -8.27 -2.87
C LYS A 164 20.00 -8.74 -2.51
N VAL A 165 18.96 -8.09 -3.03
CA VAL A 165 17.58 -8.58 -2.82
C VAL A 165 17.37 -9.76 -3.76
N ASP A 166 17.64 -10.95 -3.22
CA ASP A 166 17.52 -12.21 -3.92
C ASP A 166 16.06 -12.42 -4.35
N GLN A 167 15.79 -12.23 -5.65
CA GLN A 167 14.46 -12.31 -6.25
C GLN A 167 13.82 -13.70 -6.12
N LYS A 168 14.58 -14.70 -5.65
CA LYS A 168 14.17 -16.08 -5.47
C LYS A 168 13.53 -16.39 -4.12
N ASN A 169 13.67 -15.52 -3.12
CA ASN A 169 12.94 -15.66 -1.88
C ASN A 169 11.52 -15.15 -2.11
N PHE A 170 10.70 -15.99 -2.75
CA PHE A 170 9.26 -15.89 -2.65
C PHE A 170 8.94 -15.77 -1.17
N VAL A 171 8.54 -14.57 -0.75
CA VAL A 171 7.74 -14.38 0.45
C VAL A 171 6.57 -15.33 0.27
N THR A 172 6.63 -16.48 0.95
CA THR A 172 5.49 -17.36 1.09
C THR A 172 4.46 -16.51 1.79
N LYS A 173 3.52 -16.00 0.99
CA LYS A 173 2.45 -15.10 1.38
C LYS A 173 1.87 -15.62 2.69
N GLN A 174 2.14 -14.92 3.79
CA GLN A 174 1.48 -15.22 5.05
C GLN A 174 0.00 -14.91 4.82
N GLU A 175 -0.81 -15.93 4.55
CA GLU A 175 -2.25 -15.77 4.49
C GLU A 175 -2.72 -15.17 5.81
N SER A 176 -3.71 -14.28 5.75
CA SER A 176 -4.13 -13.56 6.95
C SER A 176 -4.67 -14.61 7.89
N THR A 177 -4.22 -14.56 9.13
CA THR A 177 -4.62 -15.52 10.17
C THR A 177 -6.14 -15.65 10.17
N ARG A 178 -6.88 -14.54 10.04
CA ARG A 178 -8.35 -14.55 9.93
C ARG A 178 -8.90 -15.38 8.76
N LYS A 179 -8.32 -15.30 7.57
CA LYS A 179 -8.81 -16.05 6.40
C LYS A 179 -8.50 -17.54 6.55
N THR A 180 -7.29 -17.87 6.99
CA THR A 180 -6.88 -19.25 7.26
C THR A 180 -7.73 -19.86 8.39
N ASP A 181 -7.97 -19.11 9.47
CA ASP A 181 -8.82 -19.52 10.59
C ASP A 181 -10.27 -19.78 10.14
N ASN A 182 -10.83 -18.92 9.30
CA ASN A 182 -12.19 -19.11 8.77
C ASN A 182 -12.27 -20.35 7.86
N LEU A 183 -11.25 -20.61 7.05
CA LEU A 183 -11.17 -21.82 6.23
C LEU A 183 -11.03 -23.07 7.10
N LEU A 184 -10.21 -23.03 8.15
CA LEU A 184 -10.06 -24.15 9.10
C LEU A 184 -11.36 -24.43 9.85
N ARG A 185 -12.10 -23.40 10.28
CA ARG A 185 -13.44 -23.55 10.88
C ARG A 185 -14.45 -24.20 9.92
N ALA A 186 -14.48 -23.75 8.67
CA ALA A 186 -15.36 -24.33 7.66
C ALA A 186 -14.97 -25.78 7.36
N PHE A 187 -13.68 -26.05 7.22
CA PHE A 187 -13.15 -27.38 6.93
C PHE A 187 -13.47 -28.38 8.05
N VAL A 188 -13.29 -28.01 9.32
CA VAL A 188 -13.64 -28.90 10.44
C VAL A 188 -15.15 -29.12 10.54
N ALA A 189 -15.98 -28.11 10.26
CA ALA A 189 -17.44 -28.26 10.26
C ALA A 189 -17.90 -29.27 9.18
N ILE A 190 -17.38 -29.15 7.96
CA ILE A 190 -17.64 -30.11 6.87
C ILE A 190 -17.18 -31.52 7.26
N ALA A 191 -16.00 -31.64 7.87
CA ALA A 191 -15.51 -32.94 8.31
C ALA A 191 -16.41 -33.59 9.39
N ILE A 192 -16.98 -32.79 10.29
CA ILE A 192 -17.93 -33.27 11.32
C ILE A 192 -19.22 -33.75 10.64
N ASP A 193 -19.78 -32.96 9.73
CA ASP A 193 -21.09 -33.22 9.13
C ASP A 193 -21.05 -34.33 8.06
N ASP A 194 -20.08 -34.27 7.13
CA ASP A 194 -20.04 -35.15 5.95
C ASP A 194 -19.13 -36.38 6.13
N TYR A 195 -18.16 -36.32 7.05
CA TYR A 195 -17.19 -37.41 7.28
C TYR A 195 -17.23 -37.96 8.71
N ALA A 196 -18.26 -37.60 9.48
CA ALA A 196 -18.47 -38.04 10.86
C ALA A 196 -17.23 -37.85 11.76
N TYR A 197 -16.43 -36.82 11.51
CA TYR A 197 -15.26 -36.51 12.34
C TYR A 197 -15.70 -36.14 13.75
N ASN A 198 -15.19 -36.86 14.77
CA ASN A 198 -15.38 -36.49 16.17
C ASN A 198 -14.03 -36.10 16.80
N PRO A 199 -13.86 -34.83 17.23
CA PRO A 199 -12.60 -34.38 17.82
C PRO A 199 -12.23 -35.06 19.15
N LYS A 200 -13.19 -35.73 19.80
CA LYS A 200 -12.97 -36.45 21.06
C LYS A 200 -12.46 -37.87 20.87
N ASP A 201 -12.48 -38.40 19.65
CA ASP A 201 -12.05 -39.77 19.39
C ASP A 201 -10.53 -39.88 19.45
N ALA A 202 -10.02 -40.86 20.20
CA ALA A 202 -8.58 -41.11 20.30
C ALA A 202 -7.93 -41.47 18.96
N LYS A 203 -8.71 -42.08 18.04
CA LYS A 203 -8.33 -42.42 16.68
C LYS A 203 -9.53 -42.21 15.76
N SER A 204 -9.34 -41.44 14.70
CA SER A 204 -10.32 -41.22 13.64
C SER A 204 -9.70 -41.59 12.29
N ASN A 205 -10.49 -42.26 11.44
CA ASN A 205 -10.13 -42.61 10.06
C ASN A 205 -10.42 -41.46 9.08
N THR A 206 -11.20 -40.45 9.51
CA THR A 206 -11.60 -39.29 8.70
C THR A 206 -10.42 -38.60 7.98
N PRO A 207 -9.23 -38.40 8.60
CA PRO A 207 -8.11 -37.79 7.87
C PRO A 207 -7.65 -38.59 6.65
N GLN A 208 -7.72 -39.93 6.70
CA GLN A 208 -7.39 -40.79 5.57
C GLN A 208 -8.49 -40.71 4.51
N GLU A 209 -9.76 -40.78 4.90
CA GLU A 209 -10.89 -40.71 3.98
C GLU A 209 -10.93 -39.39 3.20
N ILE A 210 -10.60 -38.27 3.86
CA ILE A 210 -10.46 -36.96 3.22
C ILE A 210 -9.25 -36.96 2.27
N ALA A 211 -8.10 -37.55 2.66
CA ALA A 211 -6.94 -37.65 1.77
C ALA A 211 -7.28 -38.44 0.49
N ASP A 212 -7.95 -39.57 0.65
CA ASP A 212 -8.38 -40.43 -0.46
C ASP A 212 -9.45 -39.73 -1.33
N ALA A 213 -10.30 -38.88 -0.73
CA ALA A 213 -11.24 -38.05 -1.48
C ALA A 213 -10.53 -36.97 -2.31
N LEU A 214 -9.55 -36.27 -1.74
CA LEU A 214 -8.78 -35.23 -2.44
C LEU A 214 -7.92 -35.83 -3.56
N SER A 215 -7.34 -37.02 -3.34
CA SER A 215 -6.55 -37.73 -4.35
C SER A 215 -7.38 -38.07 -5.59
N ARG A 216 -8.67 -38.39 -5.42
CA ARG A 216 -9.61 -38.58 -6.56
C ARG A 216 -9.81 -37.32 -7.41
N TYR A 217 -9.47 -36.14 -6.91
CA TYR A 217 -9.49 -34.87 -7.64
C TYR A 217 -8.08 -34.39 -8.06
N GLY A 218 -7.08 -35.27 -7.99
CA GLY A 218 -5.70 -34.96 -8.40
C GLY A 218 -4.91 -34.15 -7.38
N VAL A 219 -5.33 -34.14 -6.11
CA VAL A 219 -4.65 -33.42 -5.03
C VAL A 219 -4.24 -34.39 -3.93
N ASP A 220 -2.95 -34.67 -3.83
CA ASP A 220 -2.42 -35.61 -2.83
C ASP A 220 -1.98 -34.87 -1.55
N PHE A 221 -2.53 -35.28 -0.41
CA PHE A 221 -2.14 -34.82 0.92
C PHE A 221 -1.82 -35.99 1.85
N ASP A 222 -0.82 -35.82 2.70
CA ASP A 222 -0.56 -36.76 3.81
C ASP A 222 -1.73 -36.68 4.82
N PRO A 223 -2.36 -37.81 5.20
CA PRO A 223 -3.34 -37.87 6.28
C PRO A 223 -2.91 -37.20 7.59
N LYS A 224 -1.60 -37.15 7.88
CA LYS A 224 -1.05 -36.41 9.04
C LYS A 224 -1.27 -34.91 8.92
N THR A 225 -1.14 -34.35 7.72
CA THR A 225 -1.38 -32.93 7.44
C THR A 225 -2.84 -32.57 7.65
N ILE A 226 -3.75 -33.40 7.13
CA ILE A 226 -5.20 -33.22 7.34
C ILE A 226 -5.56 -33.32 8.82
N ARG A 227 -4.99 -34.30 9.54
CA ARG A 227 -5.20 -34.43 10.99
C ARG A 227 -4.77 -33.17 11.76
N ARG A 228 -3.64 -32.56 11.37
CA ARG A 228 -3.18 -31.30 11.96
C ARG A 228 -4.19 -30.17 11.72
N TRP A 229 -4.65 -29.99 10.48
CA TRP A 229 -5.63 -28.95 10.14
C TRP A 229 -6.98 -29.14 10.84
N LEU A 230 -7.47 -30.37 10.95
CA LEU A 230 -8.70 -30.66 11.70
C LEU A 230 -8.56 -30.33 13.18
N LYS A 231 -7.39 -30.58 13.77
CA LYS A 231 -7.10 -30.20 15.17
C LYS A 231 -7.05 -28.69 15.35
N GLU A 232 -6.31 -27.99 14.50
CA GLU A 232 -6.23 -26.52 14.49
C GLU A 232 -7.63 -25.90 14.31
N GLY A 233 -8.43 -26.42 13.37
CA GLY A 233 -9.82 -25.98 13.16
C GLY A 233 -10.73 -26.25 14.36
N THR A 234 -10.57 -27.40 15.02
CA THR A 234 -11.34 -27.74 16.25
C THR A 234 -11.07 -26.73 17.36
N ASP A 235 -9.80 -26.35 17.56
CA ASP A 235 -9.41 -25.39 18.60
C ASP A 235 -10.02 -23.98 18.35
N LEU A 236 -10.42 -23.69 17.11
CA LEU A 236 -11.07 -22.44 16.69
C LEU A 236 -12.61 -22.45 16.81
N LEU A 237 -13.24 -23.60 17.09
CA LEU A 237 -14.69 -23.70 17.28
C LEU A 237 -15.11 -23.21 18.67
N PRO A 238 -16.33 -22.65 18.83
CA PRO A 238 -16.84 -22.26 20.13
C PRO A 238 -16.99 -23.48 21.05
N LYS A 239 -16.42 -23.41 22.25
CA LYS A 239 -16.56 -24.45 23.28
C LYS A 239 -18.01 -24.43 23.79
N LYS A 240 -18.72 -25.54 23.62
CA LYS A 240 -20.01 -25.79 24.27
C LYS A 240 -19.80 -26.17 25.73
#